data_AF-A0A7G9WDZ1-F1
#
_entry.id   AF-A0A7G9WDZ1-F1
#
_cell.length_a   1.000
_cell.length_b   1.000
_cell.length_c   1.000
_cell.angle_alpha   90.00
_cell.angle_beta   90.00
_cell.angle_gamma   90.00
#
_symmetry.space_group_name_H-M   'P 1'
#
loop_
_entity.id
_entity.type
_entity.pdbx_description
1 polymer ?
#
loop_
_entity_poly.entity_id
_entity_poly.type
_entity_poly.pdbx_seq_one_letter_code
_entity_poly.pdbx_strand_id
1 'polypeptide(L)'
;MAVKSNLRVQRPVLLHIATNDALAASAQNISHLLNVKHIYFTPFRQDDSEKKPSSVVADFSLLPKAVEAALDGRQLQPILLAPLLKDKT
;
A
#
# COMPACT_ATOMS: atom_id res chain seq x y z
N MET A 1 4.47 -9.48 17.09
CA MET A 1 5.53 -8.66 17.69
C MET A 1 6.45 -7.96 16.68
N ALA A 2 6.73 -8.51 15.49
CA ALA A 2 7.70 -7.96 14.53
C ALA A 2 7.50 -6.48 14.17
N VAL A 3 6.32 -6.09 13.67
CA VAL A 3 6.02 -4.68 13.29
C VAL A 3 6.18 -3.73 14.48
N LYS A 4 5.57 -4.08 15.62
CA LYS A 4 5.68 -3.28 16.86
C LYS A 4 7.14 -3.09 17.29
N SER A 5 7.95 -4.16 17.27
CA SER A 5 9.35 -4.09 17.65
C SER A 5 10.16 -3.21 16.70
N ASN A 6 9.91 -3.29 15.39
CA ASN A 6 10.56 -2.41 14.40
C ASN A 6 10.21 -0.94 14.63
N LEU A 7 8.93 -0.62 14.82
CA LEU A 7 8.50 0.76 15.08
C LEU A 7 9.05 1.31 16.40
N ARG A 8 9.20 0.46 17.43
CA ARG A 8 9.82 0.84 18.71
C ARG A 8 11.26 1.33 18.55
N VAL A 9 12.00 0.76 17.60
CA VAL A 9 13.37 1.16 17.26
C VAL A 9 13.44 2.03 16.00
N GLN A 10 12.31 2.64 15.60
CA GLN A 10 12.20 3.56 14.46
C GLN A 10 12.68 2.95 13.12
N ARG A 11 12.63 1.63 12.99
CA ARG A 11 12.93 0.97 11.72
C ARG A 11 11.72 1.03 10.78
N PRO A 12 11.94 1.23 9.47
CA PRO A 12 10.86 1.32 8.51
C PRO A 12 10.08 0.00 8.43
N VAL A 13 8.76 0.12 8.28
CA VAL A 13 7.84 -0.98 7.99
C VAL A 13 7.15 -0.66 6.68
N LEU A 14 7.36 -1.50 5.67
CA LEU A 14 6.67 -1.42 4.39
C LEU A 14 5.45 -2.34 4.41
N LEU A 15 4.29 -1.81 4.05
CA LEU A 15 3.03 -2.53 3.91
C LEU A 15 2.74 -2.76 2.42
N HIS A 16 2.38 -4.00 2.09
CA HIS A 16 1.92 -4.40 0.77
C HIS A 16 0.46 -4.87 0.91
N ILE A 17 -0.48 -3.95 0.68
CA ILE A 17 -1.91 -4.21 0.92
C ILE A 17 -2.52 -5.00 -0.23
N ALA A 18 -3.37 -5.96 0.11
CA ALA A 18 -4.18 -6.71 -0.85
C ALA A 18 -5.45 -7.15 -0.13
N THR A 19 -6.51 -6.34 -0.21
CA THR A 19 -7.78 -6.64 0.46
C THR A 19 -8.96 -6.12 -0.35
N ASN A 20 -10.08 -6.84 -0.27
CA ASN A 20 -11.29 -6.55 -1.04
C ASN A 20 -12.19 -5.46 -0.41
N ASP A 21 -11.85 -4.99 0.79
CA ASP A 21 -12.58 -3.99 1.58
C ASP A 21 -11.74 -2.73 1.86
N ALA A 22 -10.65 -2.54 1.11
CA ALA A 22 -9.69 -1.46 1.30
C ALA A 22 -10.32 -0.05 1.18
N LEU A 23 -11.36 0.09 0.33
CA LEU A 23 -12.15 1.33 0.20
C LEU A 23 -13.49 1.25 0.96
N ALA A 24 -13.61 0.32 1.92
CA ALA A 24 -14.77 0.13 2.78
C ALA A 24 -14.34 0.10 4.25
N ALA A 25 -14.58 -1.00 4.97
CA ALA A 25 -14.28 -1.11 6.41
C ALA A 25 -12.78 -0.88 6.73
N SER A 26 -11.88 -1.40 5.89
CA SER A 26 -10.43 -1.25 6.07
C SER A 26 -9.90 0.14 5.70
N ALA A 27 -10.70 1.01 5.06
CA ALA A 27 -10.25 2.33 4.62
C ALA A 27 -9.78 3.22 5.78
N GLN A 28 -10.46 3.17 6.92
CA GLN A 28 -10.09 3.92 8.13
C GLN A 28 -8.73 3.47 8.66
N ASN A 29 -8.46 2.16 8.65
CA ASN A 29 -7.18 1.60 9.11
C ASN A 29 -6.05 1.97 8.16
N ILE A 30 -6.26 1.84 6.85
CA ILE A 30 -5.23 2.16 5.84
C ILE A 30 -4.91 3.66 5.87
N SER A 31 -5.93 4.52 5.89
CA SER A 31 -5.75 5.97 5.95
C SER A 31 -5.08 6.42 7.25
N HIS A 32 -5.41 5.80 8.38
CA HIS A 32 -4.70 6.05 9.63
C HIS A 32 -3.20 5.72 9.49
N LEU A 33 -2.88 4.54 8.95
CA LEU A 33 -1.49 4.08 8.80
C LEU A 33 -0.69 4.91 7.80
N LEU A 34 -1.32 5.51 6.79
CA LEU A 34 -0.67 6.45 5.85
C LEU A 34 -0.06 7.69 6.55
N ASN A 35 -0.57 8.07 7.72
CA ASN A 35 -0.07 9.20 8.51
C ASN A 35 0.92 8.79 9.62
N VAL A 36 1.24 7.49 9.76
CA VAL A 36 2.12 7.00 10.84
C VAL A 36 3.58 7.05 10.41
N LYS A 37 4.44 7.62 11.26
CA LYS A 37 5.89 7.67 11.02
C LYS A 37 6.48 6.25 10.87
N HIS A 38 7.42 6.12 9.94
CA HIS A 38 8.11 4.87 9.62
C HIS A 38 7.22 3.76 9.05
N ILE A 39 5.96 4.06 8.70
CA ILE A 39 5.10 3.19 7.91
C ILE A 39 5.10 3.70 6.47
N TYR A 40 5.36 2.79 5.54
CA TYR A 40 5.39 3.05 4.11
C TYR A 40 4.50 2.05 3.40
N PHE A 41 4.10 2.36 2.18
CA PHE A 41 3.26 1.49 1.37
C PHE A 41 3.92 1.20 0.04
N THR A 42 3.76 -0.03 -0.44
CA THR A 42 3.97 -0.31 -1.86
C THR A 42 2.84 0.37 -2.65
N PRO A 43 3.12 1.10 -3.74
CA PRO A 43 2.08 1.75 -4.52
C PRO A 43 0.96 0.79 -4.94
N PHE A 44 -0.28 1.28 -4.91
CA PHE A 44 -1.48 0.45 -5.02
C PHE A 44 -2.59 1.10 -5.86
N ARG A 45 -3.52 0.26 -6.32
CA ARG A 45 -4.70 0.65 -7.12
C ARG A 45 -5.87 -0.30 -6.86
N GLN A 46 -7.06 0.07 -7.31
CA GLN A 46 -8.13 -0.89 -7.49
C GLN A 46 -7.73 -1.89 -8.58
N ASP A 47 -7.88 -3.18 -8.30
CA ASP A 47 -7.51 -4.26 -9.22
C ASP A 47 -8.66 -4.65 -10.15
N ASP A 48 -9.91 -4.63 -9.67
CA ASP A 48 -11.11 -4.77 -10.50
C ASP A 48 -12.24 -3.89 -9.96
N SER A 49 -12.32 -2.64 -10.43
CA SER A 49 -13.30 -1.66 -9.96
C SER A 49 -14.76 -2.03 -10.27
N GLU A 50 -15.00 -2.90 -11.26
CA GLU A 50 -16.35 -3.31 -11.65
C GLU A 50 -16.86 -4.46 -10.79
N LYS A 51 -16.05 -5.53 -10.66
CA LYS A 51 -16.46 -6.72 -9.90
C LYS A 51 -16.18 -6.60 -8.40
N LYS A 52 -15.18 -5.80 -8.02
CA LYS A 52 -14.70 -5.65 -6.64
C LYS A 52 -14.45 -4.17 -6.33
N PRO A 53 -15.51 -3.34 -6.30
CA PRO A 53 -15.38 -1.88 -6.21
C PRO A 53 -14.62 -1.38 -4.98
N SER A 54 -14.60 -2.14 -3.89
CA SER A 54 -13.85 -1.78 -2.67
C SER A 54 -12.45 -2.39 -2.58
N SER A 55 -12.05 -3.19 -3.57
CA SER A 55 -10.79 -3.93 -3.57
C SER A 55 -9.62 -3.06 -4.02
N VAL A 56 -8.51 -3.16 -3.30
CA VAL A 56 -7.24 -2.51 -3.63
C VAL A 56 -6.12 -3.50 -3.43
N VAL A 57 -5.21 -3.54 -4.39
CA VAL A 57 -4.03 -4.40 -4.38
C VAL A 57 -2.81 -3.55 -4.73
N ALA A 58 -1.75 -3.74 -3.95
CA ALA A 58 -0.45 -3.16 -4.21
C ALA A 58 0.25 -3.86 -5.38
N ASP A 59 1.06 -3.11 -6.12
CA ASP A 59 1.75 -3.61 -7.31
C ASP A 59 3.04 -4.34 -6.91
N PHE A 60 3.04 -5.68 -7.00
CA PHE A 60 4.20 -6.51 -6.63
C PHE A 60 5.47 -6.17 -7.42
N SER A 61 5.34 -5.65 -8.65
CA SER A 61 6.49 -5.24 -9.45
C SER A 61 7.24 -4.06 -8.85
N LEU A 62 6.58 -3.26 -8.01
CA LEU A 62 7.14 -2.09 -7.33
C LEU A 62 7.67 -2.40 -5.93
N LEU A 63 7.47 -3.61 -5.42
CA LEU A 63 7.88 -3.99 -4.07
C LEU A 63 9.39 -3.76 -3.82
N PRO A 64 10.34 -4.16 -4.70
CA PRO A 64 11.76 -3.91 -4.47
C PRO A 64 12.08 -2.41 -4.36
N LYS A 65 11.54 -1.60 -5.27
CA LYS A 65 11.73 -0.13 -5.25
C LYS A 65 11.12 0.51 -4.01
N ALA A 66 9.98 -0.01 -3.55
CA ALA A 66 9.31 0.47 -2.35
C ALA A 66 10.11 0.14 -1.09
N VAL A 67 10.79 -1.02 -1.05
CA VAL A 67 11.72 -1.38 0.03
C VAL A 67 12.92 -0.43 0.05
N GLU A 68 13.56 -0.17 -1.09
CA GLU A 68 14.68 0.77 -1.19
C GLU A 68 14.28 2.17 -0.70
N ALA A 69 13.15 2.70 -1.18
CA ALA A 69 12.66 4.00 -0.73
C ALA A 69 12.38 4.04 0.79
N ALA A 70 11.76 2.99 1.34
CA ALA A 70 11.46 2.90 2.76
C ALA A 70 12.72 2.83 3.62
N LEU A 71 13.78 2.15 3.14
CA LEU A 71 15.10 2.13 3.80
C LEU A 71 15.74 3.52 3.84
N ASP A 72 15.51 4.35 2.81
CA ASP A 72 15.91 5.76 2.79
C ASP A 72 14.97 6.69 3.58
N GLY A 73 13.97 6.13 4.28
CA GLY A 73 13.00 6.89 5.05
C GLY A 73 11.96 7.64 4.20
N ARG A 74 11.80 7.29 2.92
CA ARG A 74 10.93 7.97 1.96
C ARG A 74 9.79 7.06 1.47
N GLN A 75 8.61 7.64 1.28
CA GLN A 75 7.51 6.95 0.60
C GLN A 75 7.76 6.94 -0.91
N LEU A 76 7.72 5.77 -1.55
CA LEU A 76 7.77 5.68 -3.01
C LEU A 76 6.55 6.38 -3.63
N GLN A 77 6.79 7.18 -4.67
CA GLN A 77 5.77 7.94 -5.38
C GLN A 77 5.72 7.56 -6.87
N PRO A 78 4.54 7.64 -7.53
CA PRO A 78 3.24 7.90 -6.93
C PRO A 78 2.76 6.73 -6.06
N ILE A 79 2.13 7.00 -4.93
CA ILE A 79 1.54 5.95 -4.07
C ILE A 79 0.23 5.39 -4.62
N LEU A 80 -0.62 6.25 -5.18
CA LEU A 80 -1.86 5.85 -5.85
C LEU A 80 -1.60 5.66 -7.34
N LEU A 81 -1.80 4.46 -7.84
CA LEU A 81 -1.63 4.13 -9.25
C LEU A 81 -2.97 4.24 -9.99
N ALA A 82 -2.89 4.50 -11.29
CA ALA A 82 -4.08 4.52 -12.15
C ALA A 82 -4.74 3.12 -12.19
N PRO A 83 -6.07 3.01 -12.39
CA PRO A 83 -6.71 1.72 -12.63
C PRO A 83 -6.08 0.99 -13.83
N LEU A 84 -6.12 -0.35 -13.82
CA LEU A 84 -5.74 -1.11 -15.00
C LEU A 84 -6.79 -0.85 -16.08
N LEU A 85 -6.34 -0.38 -17.25
CA LEU A 85 -7.20 -0.31 -18.42
C LEU A 85 -7.52 -1.75 -18.82
N LYS A 86 -8.79 -2.13 -18.74
CA LYS A 86 -9.25 -3.37 -19.38
C LYS A 86 -9.22 -3.11 -20.88
N ASP A 87 -8.43 -3.88 -21.62
CA ASP A 87 -8.54 -3.86 -23.09
C ASP A 87 -10.00 -4.14 -23.44
N LYS A 88 -10.62 -3.24 -24.20
CA LYS A 88 -11.97 -3.43 -24.73
C LYS A 88 -11.91 -4.56 -25.74
N THR A 89 -12.06 -5.81 -25.28
CA THR A 89 -12.42 -6.95 -26.13
C THR A 89 -13.92 -7.01 -26.29
#